data_AF-A0A392RCE4-F1
#
_entry.id   AF-A0A392RCE4-F1
#
_cell.length_a   1.000
_cell.length_b   1.000
_cell.length_c   1.000
_cell.angle_alpha   90.00
_cell.angle_beta   90.00
_cell.angle_gamma   90.00
#
_symmetry.space_group_name_H-M   'P 1'
#
loop_
_entity.id
_entity.type
_entity.pdbx_description
1 polymer ?
#
loop_
_entity_poly.entity_id
_entity_poly.type
_entity_poly.pdbx_seq_one_letter_code
_entity_poly.pdbx_strand_id
1 'polypeptide(L)'
;MRRKYQGSTKVKRAQLQSLRREFEVLAMGESESVNDYFARTLAIANKMTSHGERMEQTRVVEKILRSMSSKFNYVVCSFEELNDVTTLSIDEL
;
A
#
# COMPACT_ATOMS: atom_id res chain seq x y z
N MET A 1 6.80 -33.82 14.22
CA MET A 1 6.57 -32.98 13.01
C MET A 1 6.60 -31.45 13.24
N ARG A 2 7.16 -30.90 14.33
CA ARG A 2 7.06 -29.44 14.64
C ARG A 2 8.10 -28.52 13.97
N ARG A 3 9.25 -29.02 13.51
CA ARG A 3 10.36 -28.17 13.02
C ARG A 3 10.14 -27.56 11.63
N LYS A 4 9.49 -28.28 10.69
CA LYS A 4 9.25 -27.76 9.32
C LYS A 4 8.27 -26.58 9.30
N TYR A 5 7.20 -26.65 10.10
CA TYR A 5 6.20 -25.58 10.18
C TYR A 5 6.74 -24.30 10.85
N GLN A 6 7.57 -24.42 11.89
CA GLN A 6 8.21 -23.27 12.54
C GLN A 6 9.12 -22.47 11.60
N GLY A 7 9.82 -23.14 10.67
CA GLY A 7 10.62 -22.47 9.62
C GLY A 7 9.73 -21.64 8.70
N SER A 8 8.62 -22.21 8.24
CA SER A 8 7.63 -21.49 7.42
C SER A 8 7.06 -20.26 8.13
N THR A 9 6.76 -20.34 9.44
CA THR A 9 6.26 -19.19 10.21
C THR A 9 7.31 -18.10 10.41
N LYS A 10 8.58 -18.46 10.60
CA LYS A 10 9.69 -17.49 10.72
C LYS A 10 9.96 -16.80 9.38
N VAL A 11 9.95 -17.55 8.27
CA VAL A 11 10.13 -17.01 6.92
C VAL A 11 8.99 -16.06 6.55
N LYS A 12 7.72 -16.45 6.78
CA LYS A 12 6.57 -15.57 6.54
C LYS A 12 6.67 -14.26 7.31
N ARG A 13 7.14 -14.31 8.56
CA ARG A 13 7.33 -13.10 9.39
C ARG A 13 8.42 -12.19 8.84
N ALA A 14 9.55 -12.75 8.42
CA ALA A 14 10.65 -11.98 7.83
C ALA A 14 10.21 -11.33 6.51
N GLN A 15 9.48 -12.06 5.67
CA GLN A 15 8.88 -11.53 4.44
C GLN A 15 7.90 -10.39 4.73
N LEU A 16 7.04 -10.54 5.75
CA LEU A 16 6.13 -9.47 6.15
C LEU A 16 6.88 -8.21 6.62
N GLN A 17 7.98 -8.35 7.38
CA GLN A 17 8.79 -7.19 7.76
C GLN A 17 9.44 -6.51 6.54
N SER A 18 9.88 -7.29 5.55
CA SER A 18 10.40 -6.73 4.30
C SER A 18 9.32 -5.93 3.55
N LEU A 19 8.11 -6.47 3.46
CA LEU A 19 6.97 -5.80 2.81
C LEU A 19 6.55 -4.53 3.55
N ARG A 20 6.57 -4.52 4.89
CA ARG A 20 6.32 -3.32 5.69
C ARG A 20 7.31 -2.21 5.36
N ARG A 21 8.60 -2.55 5.37
CA ARG A 21 9.65 -1.59 5.01
C ARG A 21 9.46 -1.07 3.60
N GLU A 22 9.16 -1.95 2.64
CA GLU A 22 8.88 -1.57 1.24
C GLU A 22 7.70 -0.60 1.16
N PHE A 23 6.61 -0.89 1.86
CA PHE A 23 5.44 -0.02 1.95
C PHE A 23 5.75 1.32 2.64
N GLU A 24 6.52 1.32 3.72
CA GLU A 24 6.90 2.54 4.46
C GLU A 24 7.70 3.51 3.58
N VAL A 25 8.72 3.01 2.87
CA VAL A 25 9.60 3.83 2.01
C VAL A 25 9.08 4.04 0.59
N LEU A 26 7.95 3.41 0.22
CA LEU A 26 7.36 3.54 -1.10
C LEU A 26 7.06 5.01 -1.41
N ALA A 27 7.51 5.48 -2.56
CA ALA A 27 7.20 6.80 -3.09
C ALA A 27 7.06 6.74 -4.61
N MET A 28 6.30 7.67 -5.15
CA MET A 28 6.11 7.80 -6.59
C MET A 28 7.41 8.27 -7.24
N GLY A 29 7.84 7.55 -8.28
CA GLY A 29 9.00 7.95 -9.08
C GLY A 29 8.74 9.24 -9.88
N GLU A 30 9.81 9.96 -10.26
CA GLU A 30 9.68 11.24 -10.98
C GLU A 30 9.02 11.13 -12.36
N SER A 31 9.20 9.99 -13.01
CA SER A 31 8.67 9.66 -14.34
C SER A 31 7.64 8.53 -14.30
N GLU A 32 7.21 8.14 -13.10
CA GLU A 32 6.21 7.10 -12.92
C GLU A 32 4.81 7.66 -13.21
N SER A 33 3.93 6.87 -13.85
CA SER A 33 2.54 7.26 -14.01
C SER A 33 1.74 7.03 -12.72
N VAL A 34 0.65 7.77 -12.52
CA VAL A 34 -0.23 7.59 -11.35
C VAL A 34 -0.75 6.15 -11.28
N ASN A 35 -1.15 5.58 -12.42
CA ASN A 35 -1.68 4.22 -12.50
C ASN A 35 -0.62 3.17 -12.12
N ASP A 36 0.62 3.31 -12.59
CA ASP A 36 1.71 2.40 -12.23
C ASP A 36 2.02 2.47 -10.73
N TYR A 37 1.98 3.68 -10.18
CA TYR A 37 2.19 3.90 -8.75
C TYR A 37 1.08 3.26 -7.90
N PHE A 38 -0.18 3.40 -8.31
CA PHE A 38 -1.31 2.77 -7.63
C PHE A 38 -1.23 1.25 -7.70
N ALA A 39 -0.97 0.70 -8.88
CA ALA A 39 -0.81 -0.74 -9.09
C ALA A 39 0.30 -1.32 -8.19
N ARG A 40 1.45 -0.64 -8.09
CA ARG A 40 2.55 -1.04 -7.19
C ARG A 40 2.13 -1.00 -5.72
N THR A 41 1.48 0.09 -5.30
CA THR A 41 1.05 0.25 -3.91
C THR A 41 0.05 -0.85 -3.51
N LEU A 42 -0.93 -1.12 -4.38
CA LEU A 42 -1.92 -2.17 -4.19
C LEU A 42 -1.28 -3.56 -4.18
N ALA A 43 -0.32 -3.82 -5.06
CA ALA A 43 0.41 -5.09 -5.09
C ALA A 43 1.14 -5.37 -3.77
N ILE A 44 1.76 -4.36 -3.16
CA ILE A 44 2.41 -4.50 -1.84
C ILE A 44 1.36 -4.74 -0.74
N ALA A 45 0.27 -3.97 -0.72
CA ALA A 45 -0.81 -4.14 0.26
C ALA A 45 -1.46 -5.55 0.19
N ASN A 46 -1.68 -6.06 -1.02
CA ASN A 46 -2.20 -7.41 -1.24
C ASN A 46 -1.20 -8.49 -0.78
N LYS A 47 0.09 -8.30 -1.03
CA LYS A 47 1.14 -9.18 -0.49
C LYS A 47 1.13 -9.15 1.04
N MET A 48 1.05 -7.99 1.69
CA MET A 48 0.95 -7.89 3.15
C MET A 48 -0.28 -8.63 3.70
N THR A 49 -1.43 -8.48 3.03
CA THR A 49 -2.68 -9.15 3.38
C THR A 49 -2.56 -10.67 3.29
N SER A 50 -1.98 -11.20 2.20
CA SER A 50 -1.71 -12.64 2.06
C SER A 50 -0.75 -13.20 3.11
N HIS A 51 0.09 -12.35 3.72
CA HIS A 51 0.99 -12.70 4.82
C HIS A 51 0.35 -12.53 6.21
N GLY A 52 -0.95 -12.20 6.28
CA GLY A 52 -1.74 -12.14 7.51
C GLY A 52 -1.81 -10.76 8.16
N GLU A 53 -1.36 -9.70 7.49
CA GLU A 53 -1.53 -8.34 7.98
C GLU A 53 -2.84 -7.74 7.47
N ARG A 54 -3.64 -7.17 8.37
CA ARG A 54 -4.86 -6.47 7.97
C ARG A 54 -4.50 -5.11 7.37
N MET A 55 -4.71 -4.96 6.06
CA MET A 55 -4.50 -3.71 5.33
C MET A 55 -5.86 -3.03 5.09
N GLU A 56 -6.20 -2.06 5.94
CA GLU A 56 -7.39 -1.23 5.73
C GLU A 56 -7.23 -0.39 4.46
N GLN A 57 -8.31 -0.21 3.71
CA GLN A 57 -8.29 0.64 2.50
C GLN A 57 -7.81 2.06 2.82
N THR A 58 -8.30 2.66 3.91
CA THR A 58 -7.86 3.98 4.39
C THR A 58 -6.34 4.07 4.56
N ARG A 59 -5.69 3.01 5.09
CA ARG A 59 -4.22 2.98 5.25
C ARG A 59 -3.50 3.00 3.90
N VAL A 60 -4.06 2.34 2.89
CA VAL A 60 -3.52 2.32 1.52
C VAL A 60 -3.73 3.69 0.86
N VAL A 61 -4.93 4.25 0.96
CA VAL A 61 -5.27 5.58 0.42
C VAL A 61 -4.37 6.66 1.04
N GLU A 62 -4.29 6.73 2.37
CA GLU A 62 -3.41 7.68 3.03
C GLU A 62 -1.94 7.50 2.65
N LYS A 63 -1.50 6.25 2.40
CA LYS A 63 -0.14 6.00 1.92
C LYS A 63 0.05 6.62 0.54
N ILE A 64 -0.88 6.37 -0.39
CA ILE A 64 -0.83 6.94 -1.74
C ILE A 64 -0.74 8.46 -1.67
N LEU A 65 -1.65 9.11 -0.93
CA LEU A 65 -1.70 10.57 -0.81
C LEU A 65 -0.40 11.15 -0.22
N ARG A 66 0.18 10.53 0.82
CA ARG A 66 1.41 11.02 1.48
C ARG A 66 2.68 10.88 0.65
N SER A 67 2.72 9.97 -0.33
CA SER A 67 3.95 9.68 -1.08
C SER A 67 3.81 9.78 -2.61
N MET A 68 2.69 10.31 -3.06
CA MET A 68 2.48 10.78 -4.43
C MET A 68 3.27 12.07 -4.69
N SER A 69 3.73 12.26 -5.93
CA SER A 69 4.47 13.47 -6.31
C SER A 69 3.57 14.71 -6.22
N SER A 70 4.13 15.83 -5.76
CA SER A 70 3.40 17.11 -5.66
C SER A 70 2.83 17.62 -6.99
N LYS A 71 3.36 17.11 -8.12
CA LYS A 71 2.81 17.35 -9.46
C LYS A 71 1.36 16.88 -9.61
N PHE A 72 0.93 15.94 -8.78
CA PHE A 72 -0.43 15.38 -8.78
C PHE A 72 -1.26 15.88 -7.59
N ASN A 73 -0.89 17.01 -6.96
CA ASN A 73 -1.69 17.60 -5.89
C ASN A 73 -3.15 17.87 -6.30
N TYR A 74 -3.43 18.11 -7.60
CA TYR A 74 -4.80 18.24 -8.09
C TYR A 74 -5.63 16.95 -7.88
N VAL A 75 -4.99 15.78 -7.95
CA VAL A 75 -5.62 14.48 -7.70
C VAL A 75 -6.00 14.40 -6.21
N VAL A 76 -5.08 14.79 -5.33
CA VAL A 76 -5.32 14.86 -3.87
C VAL A 76 -6.48 15.80 -3.55
N CYS A 77 -6.49 17.01 -4.13
CA CYS A 77 -7.57 17.99 -3.91
C CYS A 77 -8.91 17.45 -4.42
N SER A 78 -8.96 16.85 -5.62
CA SER A 78 -10.19 16.22 -6.13
C SER A 78 -10.68 15.09 -5.22
N PHE A 79 -9.77 14.34 -4.58
CA PHE A 79 -10.14 13.30 -3.62
C PHE A 79 -10.65 13.85 -2.28
N GLU A 80 -10.05 14.92 -1.76
CA GLU A 80 -10.52 15.57 -0.53
C GLU A 80 -11.87 16.27 -0.73
N GLU A 81 -12.12 16.84 -1.91
CA GLU A 81 -13.38 17.50 -2.27
C GLU A 81 -14.54 16.52 -2.51
N LEU A 82 -14.27 15.25 -2.85
CA LEU A 82 -15.28 14.22 -3.13
C LEU A 82 -15.94 13.62 -1.88
N ASN A 83 -15.58 14.09 -0.68
CA ASN A 83 -16.11 13.74 0.64
C ASN A 83 -15.63 12.40 1.22
N ASP A 84 -15.12 12.56 2.45
CA ASP A 84 -14.77 11.52 3.41
C ASP A 84 -13.65 10.56 2.97
N VAL A 85 -12.43 10.87 3.42
CA VAL A 85 -11.24 10.00 3.33
C VAL A 85 -11.49 8.61 3.97
N THR A 86 -12.64 8.43 4.64
CA THR A 86 -13.12 7.17 5.22
C THR A 86 -13.97 6.30 4.28
N THR A 87 -14.53 6.84 3.18
CA THR A 87 -15.38 6.09 2.21
C THR A 87 -14.70 5.75 0.88
N LEU A 88 -13.46 6.17 0.66
CA LEU A 88 -12.75 5.93 -0.61
C LEU A 88 -12.46 4.45 -0.83
N SER A 89 -13.16 3.86 -1.80
CA SER A 89 -12.79 2.56 -2.36
C SER A 89 -11.62 2.73 -3.32
N ILE A 90 -10.75 1.74 -3.38
CA ILE A 90 -9.67 1.66 -4.39
C ILE A 90 -10.24 1.68 -5.82
N ASP A 91 -11.51 1.32 -5.99
CA ASP A 91 -12.21 1.35 -7.29
C ASP A 91 -12.52 2.77 -7.80
N GLU A 92 -12.45 3.79 -6.95
CA GLU A 92 -12.70 5.20 -7.31
C GLU A 92 -11.39 5.98 -7.59
N LEU A 93 -10.24 5.28 -7.51
CA LEU A 93 -8.88 5.80 -7.73
C LEU A 93 -8.39 5.63 -9.18
#